data_AF-A0A533RH93-F1
#
_entry.id   AF-A0A533RH93-F1
#
_cell.length_a   1.000
_cell.length_b   1.000
_cell.length_c   1.000
_cell.angle_alpha   90.00
_cell.angle_beta   90.00
_cell.angle_gamma   90.00
#
_symmetry.space_group_name_H-M   'P 1'
#
loop_
_entity.id
_entity.type
_entity.pdbx_description
1 polymer ?
#
loop_
_entity_poly.entity_id
_entity_poly.type
_entity_poly.pdbx_seq_one_letter_code
_entity_poly.pdbx_strand_id
1 'polypeptide(L)'
;MNKIVVTLSCLSVVISIASLAIIFNLHRQVESQSDAINAKIDQQSMLINRALGNVMPLVLPPDVESKISEMESRLADESRWPKDAAEVQKQQSEMTNLMNSLPPWAQEELLPRLVPRMWELDTLEILKKSTGLLENDQLMSAKAENLLTQKPPKASDVLANRLDAWQANIESQLASKEKMTTFNNANAALAGQGNIEAAAVAISAYDEPQARELSNKLNKNIVEKGLSSQVSVLAKDVLEYKNNTPEIQEYLYNKAFQIILDIKSRAALAELANEPKLNQPILEIENTIKQNLTRLMSEQQKNHAEKIRKYQIWALDQIKSLRNIDDIKNEAKETTGKMTFYGDGKLAVSQIVRDELIKYLSPINQGLLDEAVLQLFRKVYQSGFERLNEDDQFEVVKAFATATKRPLE
;
A
#
# COMPACT_ATOMS: atom_id res chain seq x y z
N MET A 1 -70.55 77.79 64.03
CA MET A 1 -70.25 76.55 64.79
C MET A 1 -70.52 75.25 64.02
N ASN A 2 -71.57 75.13 63.18
CA ASN A 2 -71.88 73.85 62.49
C ASN A 2 -70.89 73.38 61.39
N LYS A 3 -70.09 74.26 60.76
CA LYS A 3 -69.15 73.82 59.71
C LYS A 3 -67.89 73.12 60.23
N ILE A 4 -67.48 73.37 61.48
CA ILE A 4 -66.26 72.78 62.07
C ILE A 4 -66.54 71.34 62.56
N VAL A 5 -67.76 71.06 63.03
CA VAL A 5 -68.14 69.72 63.51
C VAL A 5 -68.26 68.73 62.35
N VAL A 6 -68.77 69.17 61.19
CA VAL A 6 -68.90 68.31 60.00
C VAL A 6 -67.54 67.98 59.38
N THR A 7 -66.60 68.92 59.36
CA THR A 7 -65.24 68.66 58.83
C THR A 7 -64.43 67.74 59.75
N LEU A 8 -64.56 67.86 61.08
CA LEU A 8 -63.93 66.91 62.01
C LEU A 8 -64.53 65.49 61.92
N SER A 9 -65.85 65.37 61.72
CA SER A 9 -66.50 64.07 61.54
C SER A 9 -66.04 63.36 60.26
N CYS A 10 -65.95 64.06 59.13
CA CYS A 10 -65.46 63.49 57.88
C CYS A 10 -63.97 63.09 57.97
N LEU A 11 -63.14 63.89 58.65
CA LEU A 11 -61.73 63.56 58.85
C LEU A 11 -61.55 62.27 59.67
N SER A 12 -62.37 62.06 60.71
CA SER A 12 -62.32 60.84 61.52
C SER A 12 -62.69 59.56 60.74
N VAL A 13 -63.65 59.66 59.82
CA VAL A 13 -64.07 58.53 58.97
C VAL A 13 -62.99 58.21 57.94
N VAL A 14 -62.39 59.22 57.30
CA VAL A 14 -61.30 59.01 56.33
C VAL A 14 -60.07 58.41 56.99
N ILE A 15 -59.70 58.87 58.20
CA ILE A 15 -58.61 58.29 58.98
C ILE A 15 -58.92 56.82 59.32
N SER A 16 -60.16 56.51 59.72
CA SER A 16 -60.56 55.14 60.05
C SER A 16 -60.50 54.19 58.85
N ILE A 17 -60.94 54.64 57.66
CA ILE A 17 -60.88 53.84 56.43
C ILE A 17 -59.42 53.63 55.98
N ALA A 18 -58.59 54.66 56.05
CA ALA A 18 -57.16 54.55 55.72
C ALA A 18 -56.43 53.58 56.69
N SER A 19 -56.79 53.63 57.99
CA SER A 19 -56.25 52.72 59.00
C SER A 19 -56.60 51.26 58.69
N LEU A 20 -57.85 50.99 58.31
CA LEU A 20 -58.32 49.64 57.92
C LEU A 20 -57.61 49.11 56.67
N ALA A 21 -57.38 49.95 55.67
CA ALA A 21 -56.65 49.55 54.46
C ALA A 21 -55.19 49.18 54.76
N ILE A 22 -54.53 49.94 55.66
CA ILE A 22 -53.17 49.66 56.11
C ILE A 22 -53.13 48.34 56.89
N ILE A 23 -54.08 48.11 57.81
CA ILE A 23 -54.17 46.87 58.59
C ILE A 23 -54.39 45.65 57.66
N PHE A 24 -55.26 45.77 56.66
CA PHE A 24 -55.51 44.68 55.72
C PHE A 24 -54.28 44.33 54.88
N ASN A 25 -53.53 45.34 54.43
CA ASN A 25 -52.31 45.12 53.65
C ASN A 25 -51.18 44.51 54.50
N LEU A 26 -51.04 44.97 55.75
CA LEU A 26 -50.16 44.35 56.75
C LEU A 26 -50.54 42.90 57.04
N HIS A 27 -51.83 42.59 57.18
CA HIS A 27 -52.29 41.23 57.41
C HIS A 27 -51.91 40.31 56.25
N ARG A 28 -52.15 40.74 55.01
CA ARG A 28 -51.79 39.98 53.81
C ARG A 28 -50.28 39.79 53.65
N GLN A 29 -49.49 40.78 54.03
CA GLN A 29 -48.03 40.69 54.01
C GLN A 29 -47.51 39.75 55.11
N VAL A 30 -48.11 39.77 56.30
CA VAL A 30 -47.77 38.85 57.40
C VAL A 30 -48.16 37.42 57.05
N GLU A 31 -49.31 37.20 56.41
CA GLU A 31 -49.76 35.88 55.95
C GLU A 31 -48.79 35.31 54.90
N SER A 32 -48.44 36.11 53.89
CA SER A 32 -47.41 35.76 52.90
C SER A 32 -46.05 35.44 53.51
N GLN A 33 -45.61 36.20 54.53
CA GLN A 33 -44.34 35.95 55.21
C GLN A 33 -44.41 34.72 56.12
N SER A 34 -45.54 34.49 56.77
CA SER A 34 -45.81 33.30 57.58
C SER A 34 -45.74 32.04 56.73
N ASP A 35 -46.36 32.03 55.55
CA ASP A 35 -46.32 30.89 54.63
C ASP A 35 -44.90 30.59 54.14
N ALA A 36 -44.12 31.64 53.83
CA ALA A 36 -42.73 31.50 53.42
C ALA A 36 -41.82 31.01 54.56
N ILE A 37 -42.08 31.43 55.81
CA ILE A 37 -41.35 30.97 57.00
C ILE A 37 -41.71 29.52 57.31
N ASN A 38 -42.99 29.15 57.25
CA ASN A 38 -43.44 27.78 57.47
C ASN A 38 -42.81 26.81 56.45
N ALA A 39 -42.81 27.17 55.16
CA ALA A 39 -42.15 26.37 54.13
C ALA A 39 -40.64 26.17 54.40
N LYS A 40 -39.94 27.19 54.94
CA LYS A 40 -38.53 27.07 55.32
C LYS A 40 -38.32 26.23 56.57
N ILE A 41 -39.18 26.37 57.57
CA ILE A 41 -39.13 25.57 58.80
C ILE A 41 -39.40 24.10 58.50
N ASP A 42 -40.34 23.81 57.59
CA ASP A 42 -40.62 22.45 57.13
C ASP A 42 -39.42 21.86 56.39
N GLN A 43 -38.78 22.63 55.51
CA GLN A 43 -37.55 22.20 54.82
C GLN A 43 -36.40 21.94 55.81
N GLN A 44 -36.20 22.80 56.80
CA GLN A 44 -35.16 22.61 57.83
C GLN A 44 -35.46 21.42 58.74
N SER A 45 -36.72 21.25 59.12
CA SER A 45 -37.17 20.10 59.92
C SER A 45 -37.03 18.79 59.15
N MET A 46 -37.25 18.80 57.84
CA MET A 46 -36.99 17.65 56.96
C MET A 46 -35.50 17.27 56.89
N LEU A 47 -34.61 18.26 56.78
CA LEU A 47 -33.16 18.03 56.77
C LEU A 47 -32.65 17.47 58.11
N ILE A 48 -33.14 17.99 59.23
CA ILE A 48 -32.75 17.54 60.57
C ILE A 48 -33.20 16.10 60.83
N ASN A 49 -34.45 15.76 60.47
CA ASN A 49 -34.97 14.40 60.66
C ASN A 49 -34.25 13.36 59.80
N ARG A 50 -33.83 13.72 58.58
CA ARG A 50 -33.05 12.85 57.69
C ARG A 50 -31.61 12.65 58.18
N ALA A 51 -30.98 13.69 58.71
CA ALA A 51 -29.66 13.60 59.34
C ALA A 51 -29.65 12.70 60.60
N LEU A 52 -30.82 12.53 61.25
CA LEU A 52 -31.02 11.68 62.42
C LEU A 52 -31.39 10.22 62.08
N GLY A 53 -31.37 9.82 60.80
CA GLY A 53 -31.62 8.45 60.37
C GLY A 53 -33.10 8.04 60.26
N ASN A 54 -34.03 8.99 60.45
CA ASN A 54 -35.46 8.74 60.22
C ASN A 54 -35.79 9.00 58.74
N VAL A 55 -36.10 7.93 58.00
CA VAL A 55 -36.60 8.02 56.61
C VAL A 55 -38.02 8.60 56.66
N MET A 56 -38.17 9.90 56.43
CA MET A 56 -39.49 10.46 56.18
C MET A 56 -39.94 10.06 54.76
N PRO A 57 -41.18 9.58 54.59
CA PRO A 57 -41.73 9.33 53.27
C PRO A 57 -41.72 10.64 52.47
N LEU A 58 -41.19 10.60 51.26
CA LEU A 58 -41.20 11.73 50.33
C LEU A 58 -42.66 12.13 50.06
N VAL A 59 -43.08 13.29 50.57
CA VAL A 59 -44.38 13.88 50.23
C VAL A 59 -44.14 14.88 49.10
N LEU A 60 -44.42 14.47 47.87
CA LEU A 60 -44.34 15.36 46.73
C LEU A 60 -45.51 16.36 46.75
N PRO A 61 -45.29 17.61 46.30
CA PRO A 61 -46.38 18.52 46.02
C PRO A 61 -47.40 17.85 45.07
N PRO A 62 -48.72 17.98 45.30
CA PRO A 62 -49.74 17.33 44.48
C PRO A 62 -49.59 17.57 42.98
N ASP A 63 -49.17 18.78 42.61
CA ASP A 63 -48.93 19.17 41.22
C ASP A 63 -47.75 18.44 40.57
N VAL A 64 -46.72 18.12 41.36
CA VAL A 64 -45.52 17.40 40.90
C VAL A 64 -45.82 15.92 40.77
N GLU A 65 -46.48 15.32 41.77
CA GLU A 65 -46.91 13.92 41.71
C GLU A 65 -47.89 13.67 40.56
N SER A 66 -48.82 14.59 40.33
CA SER A 66 -49.77 14.51 39.21
C SER A 66 -49.04 14.55 37.87
N LYS A 67 -48.06 15.43 37.69
CA LYS A 67 -47.29 15.54 36.43
C LYS A 67 -46.41 14.32 36.17
N ILE A 68 -45.73 13.81 37.19
CA ILE A 68 -44.93 12.58 37.07
C ILE A 68 -45.85 11.41 36.73
N SER A 69 -46.97 11.25 37.44
CA SER A 69 -47.93 10.17 37.19
C SER A 69 -48.57 10.24 35.81
N GLU A 70 -48.87 11.45 35.32
CA GLU A 70 -49.36 11.65 33.95
C GLU A 70 -48.32 11.21 32.92
N MET A 71 -47.05 11.56 33.13
CA MET A 71 -45.97 11.17 32.22
C MET A 71 -45.72 9.65 32.27
N GLU A 72 -45.77 9.03 33.45
CA GLU A 72 -45.70 7.58 33.60
C GLU A 72 -46.85 6.88 32.89
N SER A 73 -48.08 7.40 33.02
CA SER A 73 -49.25 6.86 32.31
C SER A 73 -49.10 6.99 30.80
N ARG A 74 -48.55 8.10 30.31
CA ARG A 74 -48.28 8.32 28.88
C ARG A 74 -47.21 7.37 28.36
N LEU A 75 -46.15 7.10 29.11
CA LEU A 75 -45.06 6.19 28.71
C LEU A 75 -45.45 4.71 28.84
N ALA A 76 -46.36 4.38 29.76
CA ALA A 76 -46.87 3.01 29.93
C ALA A 76 -47.82 2.56 28.80
N ASP A 77 -48.54 3.50 28.18
CA ASP A 77 -49.51 3.21 27.11
C ASP A 77 -48.96 3.63 25.74
N GLU A 78 -48.70 2.64 24.89
CA GLU A 78 -48.16 2.86 23.54
C GLU A 78 -49.02 3.81 22.69
N SER A 79 -50.35 3.78 22.86
CA SER A 79 -51.26 4.64 22.10
C SER A 79 -51.12 6.12 22.45
N ARG A 80 -50.49 6.42 23.60
CA ARG A 80 -50.25 7.77 24.14
C ARG A 80 -48.80 8.24 23.97
N TRP A 81 -47.95 7.43 23.34
CA TRP A 81 -46.57 7.82 23.08
C TRP A 81 -46.50 9.06 22.19
N PRO A 82 -45.47 9.90 22.38
CA PRO A 82 -45.19 11.02 21.49
C PRO A 82 -45.27 10.65 20.01
N LYS A 83 -45.91 11.50 19.21
CA LYS A 83 -46.09 11.23 17.78
C LYS A 83 -44.81 11.49 16.99
N ASP A 84 -44.05 12.51 17.37
CA ASP A 84 -42.84 12.95 16.69
C ASP A 84 -41.71 13.30 17.68
N ALA A 85 -40.51 13.54 17.15
CA ALA A 85 -39.33 13.85 17.94
C ALA A 85 -39.43 15.21 18.69
N ALA A 86 -40.21 16.17 18.18
CA ALA A 86 -40.39 17.46 18.84
C ALA A 86 -41.25 17.32 20.10
N GLU A 87 -42.27 16.46 20.06
CA GLU A 87 -43.09 16.12 21.21
C GLU A 87 -42.27 15.38 22.29
N VAL A 88 -41.36 14.49 21.89
CA VAL A 88 -40.41 13.84 22.83
C VAL A 88 -39.53 14.89 23.52
N GLN A 89 -38.93 15.81 22.75
CA GLN A 89 -38.05 16.85 23.30
C GLN A 89 -38.80 17.82 24.23
N LYS A 90 -40.05 18.13 23.91
CA LYS A 90 -40.92 18.91 24.80
C LYS A 90 -41.11 18.19 26.14
N GLN A 91 -41.39 16.89 26.12
CA GLN A 91 -41.53 16.09 27.34
C GLN A 91 -40.22 15.97 28.15
N GLN A 92 -39.08 15.77 27.48
CA GLN A 92 -37.76 15.79 28.14
C GLN A 92 -37.51 17.14 28.83
N SER A 93 -37.86 18.25 28.17
CA SER A 93 -37.73 19.60 28.73
C SER A 93 -38.66 19.83 29.91
N GLU A 94 -39.91 19.37 29.83
CA GLU A 94 -40.88 19.44 30.93
C GLU A 94 -40.41 18.65 32.16
N MET A 95 -39.87 17.45 31.96
CA MET A 95 -39.32 16.62 33.04
C MET A 95 -38.07 17.27 33.66
N THR A 96 -37.17 17.81 32.84
CA THR A 96 -35.97 18.51 33.33
C THR A 96 -36.33 19.76 34.12
N ASN A 97 -37.29 20.56 33.65
CA ASN A 97 -37.77 21.75 34.35
C ASN A 97 -38.44 21.40 35.68
N LEU A 98 -39.22 20.30 35.71
CA LEU A 98 -39.82 19.76 36.93
C LEU A 98 -38.75 19.35 37.94
N MET A 99 -37.71 18.61 37.53
CA MET A 99 -36.59 18.28 38.42
C MET A 99 -35.88 19.53 38.95
N ASN A 100 -35.57 20.50 38.08
CA ASN A 100 -34.87 21.72 38.46
C ASN A 100 -35.68 22.60 39.43
N SER A 101 -37.01 22.49 39.44
CA SER A 101 -37.87 23.17 40.40
C SER A 101 -37.85 22.57 41.81
N LEU A 102 -37.32 21.35 41.97
CA LEU A 102 -37.27 20.64 43.25
C LEU A 102 -35.95 20.93 43.98
N PRO A 103 -35.94 20.92 45.32
CA PRO A 103 -34.70 20.99 46.09
C PRO A 103 -33.75 19.81 45.79
N PRO A 104 -32.41 19.98 45.90
CA PRO A 104 -31.43 18.93 45.58
C PRO A 104 -31.68 17.59 46.29
N TRP A 105 -32.07 17.63 47.57
CA TRP A 105 -32.34 16.42 48.36
C TRP A 105 -33.57 15.63 47.87
N ALA A 106 -34.53 16.29 47.24
CA ALA A 106 -35.73 15.69 46.67
C ALA A 106 -35.48 15.16 45.26
N GLN A 107 -34.58 15.80 44.51
CA GLN A 107 -34.11 15.30 43.22
C GLN A 107 -33.44 13.92 43.41
N GLU A 108 -32.54 13.79 44.38
CA GLU A 108 -31.83 12.53 44.69
C GLU A 108 -32.79 11.37 45.02
N GLU A 109 -33.84 11.64 45.82
CA GLU A 109 -34.86 10.64 46.18
C GLU A 109 -35.75 10.24 44.99
N LEU A 110 -35.92 11.13 44.01
CA LEU A 110 -36.72 10.86 42.81
C LEU A 110 -35.94 10.17 41.68
N LEU A 111 -34.59 10.19 41.71
CA LEU A 111 -33.77 9.57 40.66
C LEU A 111 -34.19 8.12 40.34
N PRO A 112 -34.44 7.22 41.31
CA PRO A 112 -34.84 5.84 41.00
C PRO A 112 -36.18 5.72 40.25
N ARG A 113 -37.05 6.75 40.33
CA ARG A 113 -38.33 6.82 39.60
C ARG A 113 -38.18 7.51 38.26
N LEU A 114 -37.36 8.57 38.19
CA LEU A 114 -37.23 9.42 37.00
C LEU A 114 -36.22 8.90 35.98
N VAL A 115 -35.12 8.27 36.40
CA VAL A 115 -34.09 7.72 35.51
C VAL A 115 -34.67 6.74 34.47
N PRO A 116 -35.55 5.78 34.85
CA PRO A 116 -36.26 4.96 33.86
C PRO A 116 -37.06 5.76 32.84
N ARG A 117 -37.74 6.85 33.24
CA ARG A 117 -38.58 7.67 32.35
C ARG A 117 -37.75 8.53 31.41
N MET A 118 -36.64 9.07 31.89
CA MET A 118 -35.67 9.76 31.04
C MET A 118 -35.12 8.81 29.97
N TRP A 119 -34.72 7.59 30.37
CA TRP A 119 -34.26 6.58 29.42
C TRP A 119 -35.32 6.21 28.37
N GLU A 120 -36.59 6.10 28.77
CA GLU A 120 -37.70 5.83 27.86
C GLU A 120 -37.93 6.98 26.86
N LEU A 121 -37.81 8.23 27.30
CA LEU A 121 -37.88 9.39 26.43
C LEU A 121 -36.70 9.45 25.45
N ASP A 122 -35.48 9.19 25.91
CA ASP A 122 -34.29 9.14 25.05
C ASP A 122 -34.41 8.03 23.99
N THR A 123 -34.97 6.88 24.38
CA THR A 123 -35.28 5.77 23.46
C THR A 123 -36.33 6.19 22.42
N LEU A 124 -37.41 6.84 22.85
CA LEU A 124 -38.43 7.37 21.95
C LEU A 124 -37.86 8.43 21.00
N GLU A 125 -36.92 9.25 21.45
CA GLU A 125 -36.27 10.26 20.60
C GLU A 125 -35.56 9.61 19.42
N ILE A 126 -34.80 8.52 19.67
CA ILE A 126 -34.14 7.74 18.62
C ILE A 126 -35.17 7.13 17.65
N LEU A 127 -36.18 6.45 18.18
CA LEU A 127 -37.21 5.77 17.38
C LEU A 127 -38.05 6.73 16.52
N LYS A 128 -38.21 7.99 16.95
CA LYS A 128 -39.00 9.01 16.24
C LYS A 128 -38.18 9.87 15.28
N LYS A 129 -36.87 10.02 15.52
CA LYS A 129 -35.97 10.71 14.57
C LYS A 129 -35.64 9.88 13.34
N SER A 130 -35.78 8.56 13.40
CA SER A 130 -35.29 7.63 12.37
C SER A 130 -36.15 7.51 11.11
N THR A 131 -36.83 8.56 10.66
CA THR A 131 -37.75 8.50 9.51
C THR A 131 -37.07 8.63 8.14
N GLY A 132 -35.73 8.53 8.04
CA GLY A 132 -35.06 8.52 6.74
C GLY A 132 -33.55 8.38 6.85
N LEU A 133 -33.01 7.44 6.08
CA LEU A 133 -31.59 7.17 5.83
C LEU A 133 -30.80 8.49 5.68
N LEU A 134 -30.07 8.89 6.72
CA LEU A 134 -29.23 10.09 6.73
C LEU A 134 -27.83 9.70 7.20
N GLU A 135 -26.82 10.50 6.83
CA GLU A 135 -25.39 10.27 7.06
C GLU A 135 -24.96 9.99 8.52
N ASN A 136 -25.89 10.02 9.49
CA ASN A 136 -25.63 9.85 10.92
C ASN A 136 -26.09 8.49 11.49
N ASP A 137 -26.47 7.53 10.64
CA ASP A 137 -27.02 6.23 11.05
C ASP A 137 -26.04 5.41 11.93
N GLN A 138 -24.73 5.48 11.69
CA GLN A 138 -23.71 4.85 12.53
C GLN A 138 -23.67 5.46 13.95
N LEU A 139 -23.76 6.79 14.06
CA LEU A 139 -23.78 7.47 15.36
C LEU A 139 -25.06 7.14 16.13
N MET A 140 -26.19 7.05 15.42
CA MET A 140 -27.48 6.73 16.04
C MET A 140 -27.57 5.26 16.46
N SER A 141 -26.98 4.33 15.69
CA SER A 141 -26.80 2.93 16.10
C SER A 141 -25.93 2.82 17.35
N ALA A 142 -24.77 3.49 17.41
CA ALA A 142 -23.92 3.49 18.60
C ALA A 142 -24.60 4.12 19.83
N LYS A 143 -25.44 5.15 19.65
CA LYS A 143 -26.26 5.72 20.73
C LYS A 143 -27.32 4.73 21.23
N ALA A 144 -27.98 4.00 20.32
CA ALA A 144 -28.96 2.98 20.67
C ALA A 144 -28.31 1.84 21.47
N GLU A 145 -27.15 1.36 21.04
CA GLU A 145 -26.37 0.32 21.73
C GLU A 145 -26.03 0.73 23.18
N ASN A 146 -25.59 1.98 23.35
CA ASN A 146 -25.27 2.54 24.65
C ASN A 146 -26.51 2.61 25.56
N LEU A 147 -27.64 3.08 25.03
CA LEU A 147 -28.90 3.10 25.78
C LEU A 147 -29.35 1.69 26.18
N LEU A 148 -29.30 0.71 25.27
CA LEU A 148 -29.65 -0.68 25.58
C LEU A 148 -28.76 -1.26 26.69
N THR A 149 -27.46 -0.96 26.66
CA THR A 149 -26.48 -1.39 27.68
C THR A 149 -26.77 -0.77 29.05
N GLN A 150 -27.23 0.48 29.08
CA GLN A 150 -27.50 1.25 30.30
C GLN A 150 -28.95 1.17 30.78
N LYS A 151 -29.72 0.19 30.30
CA LYS A 151 -31.15 0.06 30.63
C LYS A 151 -31.40 -0.01 32.14
N PRO A 152 -32.17 0.95 32.72
CA PRO A 152 -32.54 0.91 34.13
C PRO A 152 -33.53 -0.24 34.45
N PRO A 153 -33.48 -0.87 35.64
CA PRO A 153 -34.32 -2.03 36.00
C PRO A 153 -35.85 -1.81 35.95
N LYS A 154 -36.33 -0.56 35.99
CA LYS A 154 -37.77 -0.21 35.97
C LYS A 154 -38.24 0.38 34.63
N ALA A 155 -37.36 0.41 33.62
CA ALA A 155 -37.70 0.92 32.30
C ALA A 155 -38.44 -0.13 31.47
N SER A 156 -39.26 0.32 30.52
CA SER A 156 -40.11 -0.51 29.68
C SER A 156 -39.32 -1.52 28.82
N ASP A 157 -39.64 -2.81 28.98
CA ASP A 157 -39.15 -3.89 28.11
C ASP A 157 -39.63 -3.72 26.66
N VAL A 158 -40.83 -3.16 26.46
CA VAL A 158 -41.39 -2.94 25.11
C VAL A 158 -40.55 -1.93 24.34
N LEU A 159 -40.11 -0.85 24.99
CA LEU A 159 -39.24 0.15 24.37
C LEU A 159 -37.84 -0.42 24.12
N ALA A 160 -37.30 -1.20 25.04
CA ALA A 160 -36.02 -1.88 24.85
C ALA A 160 -36.05 -2.82 23.63
N ASN A 161 -37.07 -3.66 23.52
CA ASN A 161 -37.21 -4.59 22.39
C ASN A 161 -37.41 -3.85 21.05
N ARG A 162 -38.10 -2.71 21.06
CA ARG A 162 -38.24 -1.86 19.86
C ARG A 162 -36.94 -1.20 19.44
N LEU A 163 -36.17 -0.69 20.41
CA LEU A 163 -34.87 -0.09 20.14
C LEU A 163 -33.88 -1.13 19.62
N ASP A 164 -33.87 -2.34 20.19
CA ASP A 164 -33.06 -3.48 19.74
C ASP A 164 -33.42 -3.91 18.30
N ALA A 165 -34.72 -4.11 18.03
CA ALA A 165 -35.18 -4.43 16.67
C ALA A 165 -34.88 -3.32 15.65
N TRP A 166 -34.99 -2.06 16.07
CA TRP A 166 -34.61 -0.91 15.26
C TRP A 166 -33.11 -0.89 14.96
N GLN A 167 -32.27 -1.11 15.97
CA GLN A 167 -30.82 -1.15 15.83
C GLN A 167 -30.41 -2.27 14.86
N ALA A 168 -30.91 -3.49 15.05
CA ALA A 168 -30.63 -4.62 14.17
C ALA A 168 -31.03 -4.35 12.70
N ASN A 169 -32.16 -3.65 12.49
CA ASN A 169 -32.58 -3.25 11.15
C ASN A 169 -31.64 -2.20 10.53
N ILE A 170 -31.21 -1.18 11.29
CA ILE A 170 -30.28 -0.16 10.80
C ILE A 170 -28.90 -0.76 10.49
N GLU A 171 -28.38 -1.63 11.35
CA GLU A 171 -27.10 -2.32 11.13
C GLU A 171 -27.13 -3.18 9.87
N SER A 172 -28.24 -3.90 9.64
CA SER A 172 -28.46 -4.66 8.41
C SER A 172 -28.48 -3.75 7.15
N GLN A 173 -29.12 -2.59 7.24
CA GLN A 173 -29.13 -1.62 6.13
C GLN A 173 -27.75 -1.00 5.88
N LEU A 174 -27.00 -0.69 6.94
CA LEU A 174 -25.62 -0.19 6.86
C LEU A 174 -24.70 -1.21 6.19
N ALA A 175 -24.74 -2.47 6.64
CA ALA A 175 -23.97 -3.55 6.04
C ALA A 175 -24.30 -3.76 4.55
N SER A 176 -25.59 -3.68 4.19
CA SER A 176 -26.04 -3.76 2.80
C SER A 176 -25.52 -2.59 1.96
N LYS A 177 -25.54 -1.36 2.51
CA LYS A 177 -25.01 -0.16 1.84
C LYS A 177 -23.50 -0.25 1.66
N GLU A 178 -22.76 -0.62 2.70
CA GLU A 178 -21.30 -0.81 2.66
C GLU A 178 -20.92 -1.87 1.62
N LYS A 179 -21.64 -2.99 1.60
CA LYS A 179 -21.48 -4.01 0.55
C LYS A 179 -21.70 -3.42 -0.83
N MET A 180 -22.83 -2.75 -1.09
CA MET A 180 -23.10 -2.11 -2.38
C MET A 180 -22.01 -1.12 -2.79
N THR A 181 -21.51 -0.30 -1.85
CA THR A 181 -20.39 0.62 -2.13
C THR A 181 -19.10 -0.12 -2.49
N THR A 182 -18.80 -1.24 -1.83
CA THR A 182 -17.61 -2.05 -2.13
C THR A 182 -17.70 -2.64 -3.54
N PHE A 183 -18.86 -3.17 -3.93
CA PHE A 183 -19.09 -3.67 -5.29
C PHE A 183 -19.01 -2.55 -6.34
N ASN A 184 -19.56 -1.37 -6.06
CA ASN A 184 -19.45 -0.22 -6.95
C ASN A 184 -17.99 0.24 -7.11
N ASN A 185 -17.24 0.32 -6.02
CA ASN A 185 -15.82 0.68 -6.03
C ASN A 185 -14.98 -0.35 -6.79
N ALA A 186 -15.28 -1.65 -6.65
CA ALA A 186 -14.63 -2.71 -7.41
C ALA A 186 -14.85 -2.56 -8.92
N ASN A 187 -16.10 -2.29 -9.34
CA ASN A 187 -16.42 -2.04 -10.75
C ASN A 187 -15.77 -0.75 -11.27
N ALA A 188 -15.76 0.32 -10.48
CA ALA A 188 -15.10 1.57 -10.82
C ALA A 188 -13.58 1.38 -11.00
N ALA A 189 -12.94 0.63 -10.11
CA ALA A 189 -11.52 0.31 -10.20
C ALA A 189 -11.19 -0.50 -11.47
N LEU A 190 -12.04 -1.47 -11.84
CA LEU A 190 -11.92 -2.19 -13.12
C LEU A 190 -12.08 -1.25 -14.34
N ALA A 191 -12.89 -0.20 -14.23
CA ALA A 191 -13.02 0.84 -15.24
C ALA A 191 -11.87 1.87 -15.22
N GLY A 192 -10.86 1.69 -14.38
CA GLY A 192 -9.70 2.59 -14.24
C GLY A 192 -9.94 3.79 -13.32
N GLN A 193 -11.08 3.83 -12.62
CA GLN A 193 -11.44 4.88 -11.67
C GLN A 193 -11.23 4.38 -10.24
N GLY A 194 -10.00 4.51 -9.73
CA GLY A 194 -9.66 4.17 -8.35
C GLY A 194 -8.44 3.26 -8.22
N ASN A 195 -8.25 2.71 -7.02
CA ASN A 195 -7.15 1.81 -6.68
C ASN A 195 -7.62 0.35 -6.79
N ILE A 196 -7.03 -0.41 -7.71
CA ILE A 196 -7.41 -1.78 -8.04
C ILE A 196 -7.01 -2.74 -6.91
N GLU A 197 -5.84 -2.52 -6.32
CA GLU A 197 -5.31 -3.33 -5.22
C GLU A 197 -6.19 -3.20 -3.96
N ALA A 198 -6.57 -1.98 -3.60
CA ALA A 198 -7.47 -1.72 -2.47
C ALA A 198 -8.86 -2.32 -2.71
N ALA A 199 -9.38 -2.20 -3.93
CA ALA A 199 -10.66 -2.79 -4.31
C ALA A 199 -10.64 -4.33 -4.26
N ALA A 200 -9.53 -4.95 -4.68
CA ALA A 200 -9.36 -6.41 -4.65
C ALA A 200 -9.38 -6.95 -3.21
N VAL A 201 -8.71 -6.25 -2.29
CA VAL A 201 -8.73 -6.59 -0.86
C VAL A 201 -10.13 -6.41 -0.28
N ALA A 202 -10.78 -5.28 -0.53
CA ALA A 202 -12.10 -4.98 0.02
C ALA A 202 -13.18 -5.98 -0.44
N ILE A 203 -13.20 -6.35 -1.73
CA ILE A 203 -14.19 -7.30 -2.25
C ILE A 203 -13.93 -8.73 -1.78
N SER A 204 -12.67 -9.09 -1.45
CA SER A 204 -12.31 -10.43 -0.96
C SER A 204 -12.87 -10.76 0.43
N ALA A 205 -13.35 -9.76 1.17
CA ALA A 205 -14.03 -9.95 2.44
C ALA A 205 -15.41 -10.63 2.29
N TYR A 206 -15.96 -10.69 1.07
CA TYR A 206 -17.27 -11.28 0.78
C TYR A 206 -17.12 -12.61 0.04
N ASP A 207 -17.78 -13.68 0.52
CA ASP A 207 -17.63 -15.04 -0.02
C ASP A 207 -18.64 -15.40 -1.14
N GLU A 208 -19.31 -14.40 -1.70
CA GLU A 208 -20.37 -14.60 -2.68
C GLU A 208 -19.81 -14.85 -4.09
N PRO A 209 -20.53 -15.59 -4.96
CA PRO A 209 -20.05 -15.88 -6.32
C PRO A 209 -19.66 -14.62 -7.12
N GLN A 210 -20.45 -13.54 -7.01
CA GLN A 210 -20.17 -12.27 -7.68
C GLN A 210 -18.91 -11.58 -7.13
N ALA A 211 -18.68 -11.65 -5.82
CA ALA A 211 -17.48 -11.10 -5.18
C ALA A 211 -16.23 -11.86 -5.61
N ARG A 212 -16.30 -13.20 -5.64
CA ARG A 212 -15.22 -14.06 -6.15
C ARG A 212 -14.90 -13.76 -7.62
N GLU A 213 -15.92 -13.60 -8.47
CA GLU A 213 -15.73 -13.22 -9.88
C GLU A 213 -15.05 -11.87 -10.03
N LEU A 214 -15.51 -10.84 -9.30
CA LEU A 214 -14.90 -9.51 -9.31
C LEU A 214 -13.47 -9.52 -8.77
N SER A 215 -13.22 -10.25 -7.67
CA SER A 215 -11.88 -10.43 -7.11
C SER A 215 -10.92 -11.05 -8.14
N ASN A 216 -11.35 -12.10 -8.84
CA ASN A 216 -10.56 -12.73 -9.89
C ASN A 216 -10.26 -11.76 -11.04
N LYS A 217 -11.25 -10.96 -11.49
CA LYS A 217 -11.05 -9.94 -12.52
C LYS A 217 -10.06 -8.85 -12.08
N LEU A 218 -10.18 -8.36 -10.85
CA LEU A 218 -9.26 -7.37 -10.28
C LEU A 218 -7.84 -7.92 -10.18
N ASN A 219 -7.68 -9.13 -9.63
CA ASN A 219 -6.38 -9.80 -9.52
C ASN A 219 -5.73 -10.02 -10.89
N LYS A 220 -6.53 -10.44 -11.90
CA LYS A 220 -6.05 -10.57 -13.29
C LYS A 220 -5.53 -9.23 -13.83
N ASN A 221 -6.23 -8.13 -13.58
CA ASN A 221 -5.80 -6.79 -14.00
C ASN A 221 -4.51 -6.33 -13.27
N ILE A 222 -4.39 -6.61 -11.96
CA ILE A 222 -3.16 -6.31 -11.20
C ILE A 222 -1.96 -7.05 -11.80
N VAL A 223 -2.12 -8.35 -12.11
CA VAL A 223 -1.06 -9.14 -12.74
C VAL A 223 -0.74 -8.62 -14.14
N GLU A 224 -1.75 -8.32 -14.96
CA GLU A 224 -1.57 -7.75 -16.31
C GLU A 224 -0.75 -6.45 -16.25
N LYS A 225 -1.10 -5.53 -15.35
CA LYS A 225 -0.42 -4.25 -15.17
C LYS A 225 1.03 -4.45 -14.69
N GLY A 226 1.25 -5.35 -13.74
CA GLY A 226 2.58 -5.69 -13.25
C GLY A 226 3.48 -6.29 -14.34
N LEU A 227 2.97 -7.25 -15.11
CA LEU A 227 3.70 -7.86 -16.22
C LEU A 227 3.96 -6.86 -17.35
N SER A 228 2.97 -6.02 -17.71
CA SER A 228 3.13 -4.98 -18.74
C SER A 228 4.22 -3.97 -18.36
N SER A 229 4.30 -3.60 -17.07
CA SER A 229 5.38 -2.75 -16.58
C SER A 229 6.75 -3.42 -16.70
N GLN A 230 6.88 -4.70 -16.34
CA GLN A 230 8.13 -5.45 -16.49
C GLN A 230 8.55 -5.57 -17.96
N VAL A 231 7.60 -5.82 -18.87
CA VAL A 231 7.84 -5.85 -20.31
C VAL A 231 8.31 -4.49 -20.82
N SER A 232 7.72 -3.38 -20.35
CA SER A 232 8.15 -2.03 -20.72
C SER A 232 9.57 -1.70 -20.25
N VAL A 233 9.94 -2.12 -19.02
CA VAL A 233 11.31 -1.97 -18.51
C VAL A 233 12.28 -2.79 -19.35
N LEU A 234 11.97 -4.07 -19.60
CA LEU A 234 12.80 -4.94 -20.40
C LEU A 234 13.00 -4.41 -21.83
N ALA A 235 11.95 -3.87 -22.45
CA ALA A 235 12.04 -3.26 -23.77
C ALA A 235 13.07 -2.13 -23.82
N LYS A 236 13.15 -1.30 -22.78
CA LYS A 236 14.17 -0.24 -22.65
C LYS A 236 15.55 -0.84 -22.47
N ASP A 237 15.71 -1.80 -21.57
CA ASP A 237 16.99 -2.45 -21.29
C ASP A 237 17.59 -3.08 -22.56
N VAL A 238 16.77 -3.80 -23.34
CA VAL A 238 17.21 -4.43 -24.60
C VAL A 238 17.77 -3.41 -25.60
N LEU A 239 17.22 -2.19 -25.65
CA LEU A 239 17.73 -1.13 -26.53
C LEU A 239 19.09 -0.58 -26.06
N GLU A 240 19.37 -0.63 -24.76
CA GLU A 240 20.61 -0.13 -24.16
C GLU A 240 21.75 -1.15 -24.21
N TYR A 241 21.44 -2.46 -24.32
CA TYR A 241 22.45 -3.51 -24.33
C TYR A 241 23.53 -3.32 -25.39
N LYS A 242 23.19 -2.78 -26.56
CA LYS A 242 24.12 -2.49 -27.66
C LYS A 242 25.31 -1.58 -27.28
N ASN A 243 25.24 -0.88 -26.15
CA ASN A 243 26.29 0.01 -25.68
C ASN A 243 27.41 -0.72 -24.91
N ASN A 244 27.26 -2.03 -24.65
CA ASN A 244 28.22 -2.85 -23.91
C ASN A 244 29.23 -3.53 -24.84
N THR A 245 30.25 -4.20 -24.28
CA THR A 245 31.17 -5.04 -25.06
C THR A 245 30.43 -6.26 -25.65
N PRO A 246 30.90 -6.86 -26.76
CA PRO A 246 30.25 -8.01 -27.39
C PRO A 246 29.96 -9.18 -26.44
N GLU A 247 30.87 -9.49 -25.54
CA GLU A 247 30.74 -10.58 -24.57
C GLU A 247 29.60 -10.31 -23.56
N ILE A 248 29.51 -9.05 -23.11
CA ILE A 248 28.44 -8.60 -22.20
C ILE A 248 27.11 -8.54 -22.95
N GLN A 249 27.10 -8.10 -24.22
CA GLN A 249 25.90 -8.06 -25.04
C GLN A 249 25.26 -9.44 -25.17
N GLU A 250 26.04 -10.46 -25.54
CA GLU A 250 25.53 -11.84 -25.69
C GLU A 250 24.92 -12.35 -24.38
N TYR A 251 25.61 -12.15 -23.26
CA TYR A 251 25.09 -12.51 -21.93
C TYR A 251 23.76 -11.80 -21.61
N LEU A 252 23.68 -10.48 -21.85
CA LEU A 252 22.49 -9.69 -21.55
C LEU A 252 21.29 -10.07 -22.42
N TYR A 253 21.51 -10.34 -23.71
CA TYR A 253 20.46 -10.84 -24.61
C TYR A 253 19.94 -12.21 -24.19
N ASN A 254 20.83 -13.13 -23.81
CA ASN A 254 20.44 -14.45 -23.28
C ASN A 254 19.67 -14.33 -21.95
N LYS A 255 20.09 -13.43 -21.06
CA LYS A 255 19.37 -13.13 -19.82
C LYS A 255 17.99 -12.55 -20.08
N ALA A 256 17.86 -11.62 -21.03
CA ALA A 256 16.56 -11.08 -21.43
C ALA A 256 15.62 -12.15 -21.97
N PHE A 257 16.14 -13.13 -22.71
CA PHE A 257 15.33 -14.27 -23.16
C PHE A 257 14.78 -15.10 -21.99
N GLN A 258 15.57 -15.32 -20.94
CA GLN A 258 15.10 -15.99 -19.72
C GLN A 258 14.02 -15.18 -18.99
N ILE A 259 14.17 -13.86 -18.92
CA ILE A 259 13.15 -12.97 -18.34
C ILE A 259 11.84 -13.06 -19.16
N ILE A 260 11.91 -13.12 -20.49
CA ILE A 260 10.74 -13.30 -21.34
C ILE A 260 10.02 -14.62 -21.04
N LEU A 261 10.78 -15.71 -20.87
CA LEU A 261 10.21 -17.01 -20.51
C LEU A 261 9.51 -16.98 -19.15
N ASP A 262 10.09 -16.31 -18.15
CA ASP A 262 9.43 -16.09 -16.85
C ASP A 262 8.13 -15.30 -16.99
N ILE A 263 8.16 -14.18 -17.72
CA ILE A 263 6.97 -13.35 -17.99
C ILE A 263 5.88 -14.18 -18.68
N LYS A 264 6.23 -14.97 -19.70
CA LYS A 264 5.28 -15.86 -20.41
C LYS A 264 4.69 -16.92 -19.48
N SER A 265 5.50 -17.51 -18.60
CA SER A 265 5.03 -18.51 -17.63
C SER A 265 4.02 -17.89 -16.65
N ARG A 266 4.36 -16.73 -16.08
CA ARG A 266 3.47 -15.99 -15.17
C ARG A 266 2.19 -15.52 -15.86
N ALA A 267 2.28 -15.11 -17.12
CA ALA A 267 1.12 -14.77 -17.93
C ALA A 267 0.21 -15.98 -18.17
N ALA A 268 0.77 -17.16 -18.44
CA ALA A 268 0.01 -18.39 -18.62
C ALA A 268 -0.73 -18.81 -17.34
N LEU A 269 -0.06 -18.74 -16.19
CA LEU A 269 -0.67 -19.02 -14.87
C LEU A 269 -1.82 -18.07 -14.54
N ALA A 270 -1.79 -16.85 -15.05
CA ALA A 270 -2.84 -15.84 -14.86
C ALA A 270 -3.88 -15.80 -15.99
N GLU A 271 -3.86 -16.75 -16.94
CA GLU A 271 -4.73 -16.78 -18.11
C GLU A 271 -4.65 -15.49 -18.97
N LEU A 272 -3.46 -14.92 -19.05
CA LEU A 272 -3.11 -13.70 -19.80
C LEU A 272 -2.24 -13.99 -21.03
N ALA A 273 -1.91 -15.25 -21.31
CA ALA A 273 -0.96 -15.62 -22.37
C ALA A 273 -1.38 -15.11 -23.77
N ASN A 274 -2.68 -15.01 -24.02
CA ASN A 274 -3.23 -14.54 -25.31
C ASN A 274 -3.59 -13.05 -25.30
N GLU A 275 -3.35 -12.32 -24.21
CA GLU A 275 -3.72 -10.91 -24.15
C GLU A 275 -2.84 -10.09 -25.09
N PRO A 276 -3.43 -9.39 -26.10
CA PRO A 276 -2.65 -8.67 -27.10
C PRO A 276 -1.74 -7.60 -26.51
N LYS A 277 -2.19 -6.93 -25.44
CA LYS A 277 -1.44 -5.89 -24.73
C LYS A 277 -0.13 -6.39 -24.14
N LEU A 278 -0.05 -7.67 -23.80
CA LEU A 278 1.15 -8.30 -23.24
C LEU A 278 1.93 -9.07 -24.32
N ASN A 279 1.24 -9.83 -25.16
CA ASN A 279 1.88 -10.73 -26.11
C ASN A 279 2.57 -9.98 -27.26
N GLN A 280 1.98 -8.90 -27.79
CA GLN A 280 2.59 -8.16 -28.90
C GLN A 280 3.93 -7.52 -28.51
N PRO A 281 4.04 -6.76 -27.39
CA PRO A 281 5.33 -6.22 -26.98
C PRO A 281 6.37 -7.31 -26.68
N ILE A 282 5.96 -8.44 -26.12
CA ILE A 282 6.89 -9.57 -25.89
C ILE A 282 7.45 -10.09 -27.21
N LEU A 283 6.61 -10.30 -28.24
CA LEU A 283 7.06 -10.76 -29.56
C LEU A 283 8.02 -9.76 -30.22
N GLU A 284 7.76 -8.46 -30.08
CA GLU A 284 8.65 -7.41 -30.57
C GLU A 284 10.02 -7.45 -29.91
N ILE A 285 10.07 -7.63 -28.59
CA ILE A 285 11.34 -7.77 -27.85
C ILE A 285 12.05 -9.06 -28.29
N GLU A 286 11.35 -10.20 -28.40
CA GLU A 286 11.96 -11.45 -28.87
C GLU A 286 12.58 -11.33 -30.26
N ASN A 287 11.88 -10.67 -31.18
CA ASN A 287 12.40 -10.43 -32.52
C ASN A 287 13.62 -9.51 -32.50
N THR A 288 13.60 -8.46 -31.68
CA THR A 288 14.72 -7.54 -31.50
C THR A 288 15.95 -8.25 -30.95
N ILE A 289 15.77 -9.08 -29.91
CA ILE A 289 16.85 -9.89 -29.32
C ILE A 289 17.44 -10.85 -30.38
N LYS A 290 16.59 -11.59 -31.10
CA LYS A 290 17.04 -12.54 -32.14
C LYS A 290 17.83 -11.85 -33.25
N GLN A 291 17.36 -10.70 -33.72
CA GLN A 291 18.04 -9.91 -34.75
C GLN A 291 19.40 -9.40 -34.24
N ASN A 292 19.45 -8.88 -33.02
CA ASN A 292 20.69 -8.37 -32.42
C ASN A 292 21.71 -9.47 -32.14
N LEU A 293 21.30 -10.63 -31.63
CA LEU A 293 22.18 -11.79 -31.45
C LEU A 293 22.73 -12.29 -32.78
N THR A 294 21.88 -12.40 -33.81
CA THR A 294 22.33 -12.81 -35.15
C THR A 294 23.36 -11.84 -35.72
N ARG A 295 23.11 -10.53 -35.57
CA ARG A 295 24.06 -9.49 -35.98
C ARG A 295 25.38 -9.59 -35.22
N LEU A 296 25.33 -9.72 -33.90
CA LEU A 296 26.49 -9.84 -33.01
C LEU A 296 27.37 -11.04 -33.40
N MET A 297 26.76 -12.22 -33.58
CA MET A 297 27.46 -13.42 -34.00
C MET A 297 28.13 -13.24 -35.37
N SER A 298 27.44 -12.58 -36.31
CA SER A 298 28.02 -12.30 -37.63
C SER A 298 29.20 -11.32 -37.58
N GLU A 299 29.15 -10.33 -36.70
CA GLU A 299 30.23 -9.35 -36.48
C GLU A 299 31.43 -10.00 -35.80
N GLN A 300 31.21 -10.84 -34.77
CA GLN A 300 32.26 -11.62 -34.13
C GLN A 300 32.94 -12.58 -35.11
N GLN A 301 32.18 -13.28 -35.94
CA GLN A 301 32.74 -14.16 -36.98
C GLN A 301 33.58 -13.39 -38.00
N LYS A 302 33.10 -12.23 -38.46
CA LYS A 302 33.86 -11.37 -39.38
C LYS A 302 35.15 -10.86 -38.75
N ASN A 303 35.09 -10.36 -37.52
CA ASN A 303 36.26 -9.89 -36.79
C ASN A 303 37.27 -11.03 -36.59
N HIS A 304 36.81 -12.21 -36.15
CA HIS A 304 37.68 -13.38 -35.98
C HIS A 304 38.35 -13.79 -37.30
N ALA A 305 37.59 -13.84 -38.39
CA ALA A 305 38.13 -14.14 -39.72
C ALA A 305 39.16 -13.09 -40.18
N GLU A 306 38.94 -11.81 -39.91
CA GLU A 306 39.90 -10.75 -40.22
C GLU A 306 41.20 -10.91 -39.43
N LYS A 307 41.10 -11.19 -38.12
CA LYS A 307 42.25 -11.46 -37.26
C LYS A 307 43.06 -12.66 -37.74
N ILE A 308 42.38 -13.76 -38.12
CA ILE A 308 43.04 -14.93 -38.75
C ILE A 308 43.76 -14.51 -40.03
N ARG A 309 43.11 -13.77 -40.93
CA ARG A 309 43.75 -13.33 -42.18
C ARG A 309 44.99 -12.48 -41.94
N LYS A 310 44.94 -11.53 -41.00
CA LYS A 310 46.11 -10.73 -40.59
C LYS A 310 47.23 -11.61 -40.04
N TYR A 311 46.87 -12.62 -39.24
CA TYR A 311 47.80 -13.61 -38.73
C TYR A 311 48.46 -14.43 -39.86
N GLN A 312 47.68 -14.92 -40.84
CA GLN A 312 48.22 -15.65 -42.00
C GLN A 312 49.23 -14.81 -42.78
N ILE A 313 48.90 -13.55 -43.06
CA ILE A 313 49.77 -12.64 -43.80
C ILE A 313 51.07 -12.41 -43.04
N TRP A 314 50.98 -12.12 -41.74
CA TRP A 314 52.16 -11.95 -40.89
C TRP A 314 53.02 -13.23 -40.86
N ALA A 315 52.42 -14.40 -40.70
CA ALA A 315 53.14 -15.67 -40.70
C ALA A 315 53.83 -15.94 -42.04
N LEU A 316 53.18 -15.63 -43.16
CA LEU A 316 53.79 -15.69 -44.49
C LEU A 316 54.98 -14.75 -44.61
N ASP A 317 54.90 -13.52 -44.08
CA ASP A 317 56.01 -12.59 -44.09
C ASP A 317 57.19 -13.09 -43.24
N GLN A 318 56.93 -13.73 -42.10
CA GLN A 318 57.98 -14.39 -41.31
C GLN A 318 58.64 -15.53 -42.10
N ILE A 319 57.85 -16.39 -42.75
CA ILE A 319 58.36 -17.51 -43.55
C ILE A 319 59.19 -16.98 -44.73
N LYS A 320 58.78 -15.87 -45.37
CA LYS A 320 59.52 -15.22 -46.46
C LYS A 320 60.79 -14.51 -45.99
N SER A 321 60.83 -14.06 -44.73
CA SER A 321 61.98 -13.33 -44.17
C SER A 321 63.18 -14.24 -43.89
N LEU A 322 62.99 -15.56 -43.96
CA LEU A 322 64.09 -16.52 -43.98
C LEU A 322 64.88 -16.35 -45.25
N ARG A 323 66.19 -16.15 -45.12
CA ARG A 323 67.07 -16.09 -46.28
C ARG A 323 67.08 -17.44 -46.97
N ASN A 324 67.19 -17.43 -48.29
CA ASN A 324 67.37 -18.67 -49.02
C ASN A 324 68.67 -19.32 -48.53
N ILE A 325 68.57 -20.56 -48.07
CA ILE A 325 69.68 -21.27 -47.45
C ILE A 325 70.84 -21.47 -48.45
N ASP A 326 70.54 -21.50 -49.75
CA ASP A 326 71.57 -21.55 -50.78
C ASP A 326 72.34 -20.23 -50.91
N ASP A 327 71.69 -19.09 -50.64
CA ASP A 327 72.34 -17.77 -50.60
C ASP A 327 73.24 -17.65 -49.36
N ILE A 328 72.77 -18.11 -48.19
CA ILE A 328 73.58 -18.17 -46.94
C ILE A 328 74.84 -19.01 -47.17
N LYS A 329 74.72 -20.13 -47.88
CA LYS A 329 75.84 -21.02 -48.19
C LYS A 329 76.83 -20.40 -49.18
N ASN A 330 76.35 -19.63 -50.14
CA ASN A 330 77.19 -18.94 -51.13
C ASN A 330 77.94 -17.76 -50.48
N GLU A 331 77.27 -16.96 -49.65
CA GLU A 331 77.90 -15.89 -48.86
C GLU A 331 78.96 -16.46 -47.90
N ALA A 332 78.66 -17.57 -47.22
CA ALA A 332 79.62 -18.22 -46.33
C ALA A 332 80.85 -18.72 -47.08
N LYS A 333 80.70 -19.23 -48.32
CA LYS A 333 81.82 -19.63 -49.19
C LYS A 333 82.65 -18.45 -49.67
N GLU A 334 82.04 -17.33 -50.02
CA GLU A 334 82.75 -16.11 -50.40
C GLU A 334 83.54 -15.51 -49.24
N THR A 335 82.98 -15.59 -48.02
CA THR A 335 83.63 -15.09 -46.80
C THR A 335 84.75 -16.02 -46.30
N THR A 336 84.60 -17.34 -46.45
CA THR A 336 85.62 -18.34 -46.08
C THR A 336 86.67 -18.62 -47.16
N GLY A 337 86.49 -18.09 -48.38
CA GLY A 337 87.49 -18.15 -49.47
C GLY A 337 88.84 -17.49 -49.15
N LYS A 338 88.99 -16.85 -47.98
CA LYS A 338 90.27 -16.31 -47.47
C LYS A 338 90.84 -17.00 -46.22
N MET A 339 90.23 -18.06 -45.70
CA MET A 339 90.82 -18.87 -44.62
C MET A 339 90.58 -20.36 -44.86
N THR A 340 91.56 -21.03 -45.47
CA THR A 340 91.67 -22.48 -45.41
C THR A 340 92.29 -22.87 -44.07
N PHE A 341 91.52 -23.52 -43.19
CA PHE A 341 91.89 -24.70 -42.40
C PHE A 341 90.75 -25.08 -41.42
N TYR A 342 90.30 -26.34 -41.46
CA TYR A 342 89.29 -27.01 -40.61
C TYR A 342 87.84 -26.47 -40.63
N GLY A 343 86.87 -27.38 -40.78
CA GLY A 343 85.48 -27.42 -40.22
C GLY A 343 84.58 -26.19 -40.04
N ASP A 344 85.10 -24.98 -39.80
CA ASP A 344 84.42 -23.81 -39.27
C ASP A 344 83.35 -23.22 -40.19
N GLY A 345 83.54 -23.28 -41.51
CA GLY A 345 82.55 -22.75 -42.47
C GLY A 345 81.21 -23.49 -42.44
N LYS A 346 81.20 -24.79 -42.10
CA LYS A 346 79.96 -25.56 -41.94
C LYS A 346 79.25 -25.24 -40.62
N LEU A 347 80.02 -25.05 -39.55
CA LEU A 347 79.52 -24.65 -38.24
C LEU A 347 78.88 -23.25 -38.27
N ALA A 348 79.51 -22.29 -38.95
CA ALA A 348 78.97 -20.94 -39.11
C ALA A 348 77.63 -20.93 -39.89
N VAL A 349 77.52 -21.71 -40.97
CA VAL A 349 76.26 -21.82 -41.74
C VAL A 349 75.16 -22.50 -40.91
N SER A 350 75.49 -23.57 -40.18
CA SER A 350 74.54 -24.26 -39.29
C SER A 350 73.98 -23.32 -38.21
N GLN A 351 74.85 -22.54 -37.56
CA GLN A 351 74.45 -21.55 -36.54
C GLN A 351 73.56 -20.44 -37.11
N ILE A 352 73.88 -19.91 -38.30
CA ILE A 352 73.06 -18.87 -38.96
C ILE A 352 71.67 -19.42 -39.30
N VAL A 353 71.59 -20.63 -39.86
CA VAL A 353 70.31 -21.27 -40.20
C VAL A 353 69.51 -21.56 -38.92
N ARG A 354 70.14 -22.04 -37.85
CA ARG A 354 69.52 -22.26 -36.54
C ARG A 354 68.90 -20.96 -36.01
N ASP A 355 69.68 -19.90 -35.94
CA ASP A 355 69.25 -18.63 -35.36
C ASP A 355 68.08 -18.01 -36.16
N GLU A 356 68.09 -18.16 -37.49
CA GLU A 356 66.99 -17.70 -38.34
C GLU A 356 65.71 -18.54 -38.19
N LEU A 357 65.81 -19.87 -38.12
CA LEU A 357 64.66 -20.74 -37.87
C LEU A 357 64.02 -20.42 -36.51
N ILE A 358 64.85 -20.22 -35.47
CA ILE A 358 64.37 -19.84 -34.15
C ILE A 358 63.71 -18.46 -34.21
N LYS A 359 64.36 -17.47 -34.85
CA LYS A 359 63.85 -16.09 -34.87
C LYS A 359 62.52 -15.95 -35.60
N TYR A 360 62.40 -16.56 -36.79
CA TYR A 360 61.26 -16.29 -37.68
C TYR A 360 60.15 -17.35 -37.60
N LEU A 361 60.49 -18.63 -37.37
CA LEU A 361 59.49 -19.70 -37.37
C LEU A 361 59.01 -20.09 -35.98
N SER A 362 59.85 -19.98 -34.93
CA SER A 362 59.45 -20.39 -33.59
C SER A 362 58.25 -19.61 -33.00
N PRO A 363 58.03 -18.31 -33.31
CA PRO A 363 56.88 -17.58 -32.78
C PRO A 363 55.54 -17.94 -33.45
N ILE A 364 55.55 -18.69 -34.56
CA ILE A 364 54.36 -19.04 -35.32
C ILE A 364 53.60 -20.18 -34.64
N ASN A 365 52.30 -19.99 -34.43
CA ASN A 365 51.37 -21.01 -33.96
C ASN A 365 50.80 -21.77 -35.15
N GLN A 366 51.22 -23.02 -35.32
CA GLN A 366 50.78 -23.87 -36.43
C GLN A 366 49.27 -24.16 -36.42
N GLY A 367 48.63 -24.16 -35.25
CA GLY A 367 47.19 -24.42 -35.13
C GLY A 367 46.30 -23.29 -35.65
N LEU A 368 46.89 -22.11 -35.92
CA LEU A 368 46.20 -20.96 -36.49
C LEU A 368 46.48 -20.80 -37.98
N LEU A 369 47.28 -21.67 -38.61
CA LEU A 369 47.62 -21.58 -40.02
C LEU A 369 46.60 -22.33 -40.89
N ASP A 370 46.24 -21.72 -42.02
CA ASP A 370 45.50 -22.42 -43.06
C ASP A 370 46.41 -23.47 -43.71
N GLU A 371 45.81 -24.54 -44.25
CA GLU A 371 46.52 -25.72 -44.75
C GLU A 371 47.65 -25.37 -45.75
N ALA A 372 47.41 -24.43 -46.67
CA ALA A 372 48.42 -24.02 -47.65
C ALA A 372 49.63 -23.31 -47.00
N VAL A 373 49.40 -22.45 -46.00
CA VAL A 373 50.47 -21.74 -45.27
C VAL A 373 51.23 -22.72 -44.38
N LEU A 374 50.52 -23.66 -43.76
CA LEU A 374 51.10 -24.72 -42.95
C LEU A 374 52.03 -25.64 -43.77
N GLN A 375 51.63 -26.01 -44.99
CA GLN A 375 52.48 -26.80 -45.89
C GLN A 375 53.76 -26.04 -46.27
N LEU A 376 53.65 -24.75 -46.57
CA LEU A 376 54.82 -23.91 -46.84
C LEU A 376 55.74 -23.82 -45.62
N PHE A 377 55.16 -23.57 -44.44
CA PHE A 377 55.89 -23.56 -43.17
C PHE A 377 56.67 -24.86 -42.96
N ARG A 378 56.01 -26.02 -43.10
CA ARG A 378 56.63 -27.34 -42.92
C ARG A 378 57.76 -27.56 -43.90
N LYS A 379 57.57 -27.19 -45.17
CA LYS A 379 58.60 -27.30 -46.21
C LYS A 379 59.85 -26.48 -45.87
N VAL A 380 59.66 -25.22 -45.46
CA VAL A 380 60.77 -24.33 -45.11
C VAL A 380 61.47 -24.80 -43.84
N TYR A 381 60.70 -25.19 -42.81
CA TYR A 381 61.24 -25.76 -41.58
C TYR A 381 62.06 -27.01 -41.84
N GLN A 382 61.51 -27.99 -42.57
CA GLN A 382 62.19 -29.26 -42.85
C GLN A 382 63.48 -29.05 -43.67
N SER A 383 63.43 -28.20 -44.69
CA SER A 383 64.60 -27.84 -45.51
C SER A 383 65.71 -27.17 -44.68
N GLY A 384 65.36 -26.32 -43.72
CA GLY A 384 66.31 -25.71 -42.79
C GLY A 384 66.86 -26.72 -41.78
N PHE A 385 65.98 -27.53 -41.19
CA PHE A 385 66.30 -28.48 -40.13
C PHE A 385 67.23 -29.60 -40.59
N GLU A 386 67.01 -30.15 -41.79
CA GLU A 386 67.87 -31.19 -42.38
C GLU A 386 69.31 -30.72 -42.66
N ARG A 387 69.55 -29.40 -42.70
CA ARG A 387 70.86 -28.80 -42.98
C ARG A 387 71.65 -28.44 -41.71
N LEU A 388 71.06 -28.61 -40.53
CA LEU A 388 71.70 -28.39 -39.22
C LEU A 388 72.49 -29.62 -38.76
N ASN A 389 73.49 -29.41 -37.89
CA ASN A 389 74.12 -30.50 -37.13
C ASN A 389 73.22 -30.94 -35.94
N GLU A 390 73.55 -32.06 -35.30
CA GLU A 390 72.73 -32.63 -34.21
C GLU A 390 72.54 -31.66 -33.02
N ASP A 391 73.60 -30.95 -32.62
CA ASP A 391 73.56 -30.00 -31.51
C ASP A 391 72.63 -28.80 -31.82
N ASP A 392 72.73 -28.24 -33.03
CA ASP A 392 71.89 -27.12 -33.47
C ASP A 392 70.44 -27.57 -33.71
N GLN A 393 70.20 -28.79 -34.18
CA GLN A 393 68.86 -29.38 -34.27
C GLN A 393 68.19 -29.45 -32.88
N PHE A 394 68.93 -29.89 -31.87
CA PHE A 394 68.42 -29.95 -30.50
C PHE A 394 68.07 -28.56 -29.96
N GLU A 395 68.92 -27.56 -30.21
CA GLU A 395 68.65 -26.16 -29.83
C GLU A 395 67.43 -25.57 -30.54
N VAL A 396 67.21 -25.86 -31.83
CA VAL A 396 65.97 -25.45 -32.53
C VAL A 396 64.74 -26.09 -31.88
N VAL A 397 64.76 -27.40 -31.62
CA VAL A 397 63.61 -28.10 -31.01
C VAL A 397 63.30 -27.52 -29.64
N LYS A 398 64.32 -27.32 -28.81
CA LYS A 398 64.19 -26.72 -27.49
C LYS A 398 63.61 -25.31 -27.56
N ALA A 399 64.14 -24.47 -28.45
CA ALA A 399 63.63 -23.12 -28.66
C ALA A 399 62.18 -23.10 -29.14
N PHE A 400 61.78 -24.02 -30.02
CA PHE A 400 60.39 -24.13 -30.48
C PHE A 400 59.41 -24.56 -29.39
N ALA A 401 59.88 -25.40 -28.46
CA ALA A 401 59.11 -25.84 -27.29
C ALA A 401 58.96 -24.73 -26.23
N THR A 402 59.96 -23.86 -26.07
CA THR A 402 59.94 -22.77 -25.08
C THR A 402 59.48 -21.43 -25.64
N ALA A 403 59.37 -21.27 -26.96
CA ALA A 403 59.01 -20.01 -27.59
C ALA A 403 57.55 -19.63 -27.31
N THR A 404 57.36 -18.39 -26.86
CA THR A 404 56.04 -17.75 -26.76
C THR A 404 55.45 -17.57 -28.15
N LYS A 405 54.36 -18.28 -28.44
CA LYS A 405 53.67 -18.17 -29.74
C LYS A 405 52.89 -16.86 -29.81
N ARG A 406 52.87 -16.23 -30.99
CA ARG A 406 52.09 -15.00 -31.20
C ARG A 406 50.59 -15.29 -31.07
N PRO A 407 49.84 -14.54 -30.24
CA PRO A 407 48.39 -14.68 -30.14
C PRO A 407 47.67 -14.09 -31.37
N LEU A 408 46.37 -14.36 -31.47
CA LEU A 408 45.49 -13.76 -32.47
C LEU A 408 45.10 -12.34 -31.99
N GLU A 409 45.63 -11.30 -32.63
CA GLU A 409 45.39 -9.89 -32.27
C GLU A 409 44.15 -9.30 -32.93
#